data_AF-A0A142XYN7-F1
#
_entry.id   AF-A0A142XYN7-F1
#
_cell.length_a   1.000
_cell.length_b   1.000
_cell.length_c   1.000
_cell.angle_alpha   90.00
_cell.angle_beta   90.00
_cell.angle_gamma   90.00
#
_symmetry.space_group_name_H-M   'P 1'
#
loop_
_entity.id
_entity.type
_entity.pdbx_description
1 polymer ?
#
loop_
_entity_poly.entity_id
_entity_poly.type
_entity_poly.pdbx_seq_one_letter_code
_entity_poly.pdbx_strand_id
1 'polypeptide(L)'
;MGKRIQRTVEPIQLDVDWLLGKRADPRLRLRTRRSWFARLPMVSLGILAVFGFIVAWPSLSNRWLLQELRRALATSNGTDESLGLIVALNELGATSTKAMVEQLDSNEPQHRLAAYQLLHDRVHSAERSEEWLQSCLSLVTELAGAKLSSHESMSLRDRLSSEVLGRLEDRGSSDSVERARAMCRSILAVQSSPAMLATSSIPTAYDPPKNAMPASLGLEPGVGAKVASVEADRDIPLPRLPQPSMTTPLTTLLPAPAITSPTWPLQGASPLQADHGTVVDEVHSIASNPLRGAQVMLVSSGGAASPVGETHSQRADGMDLAGLESLSLENLFTLLSSTQERRVRMVCDELFRRGVPTEIVEIAIDMARGDSNTQLEAMEQAVRGRPINPVPLLAWMAQSHDRTVRHRAITLLGAMQDRDAHLKLRSLFQREPDKQLQQMIQQALVAGTGSHRGSVP
;
A
#
# COMPACT_ATOMS: atom_id res chain seq x y z
N MET A 1 -30.99 3.61 129.01
CA MET A 1 -30.76 4.30 127.71
C MET A 1 -29.85 3.41 126.85
N GLY A 2 -30.42 2.63 125.95
CA GLY A 2 -29.71 1.61 125.16
C GLY A 2 -29.40 2.11 123.75
N LYS A 3 -28.11 2.14 123.38
CA LYS A 3 -27.62 2.47 122.05
C LYS A 3 -27.59 1.19 121.20
N ARG A 4 -28.55 1.05 120.28
CA ARG A 4 -28.54 0.01 119.24
C ARG A 4 -27.40 0.30 118.26
N ILE A 5 -26.42 -0.60 118.20
CA ILE A 5 -25.40 -0.62 117.16
C ILE A 5 -25.98 -1.40 115.98
N GLN A 6 -26.33 -0.70 114.90
CA GLN A 6 -26.68 -1.33 113.63
C GLN A 6 -25.40 -1.82 112.97
N ARG A 7 -25.24 -3.15 112.84
CA ARG A 7 -24.22 -3.75 111.98
C ARG A 7 -24.71 -3.67 110.54
N THR A 8 -24.10 -2.79 109.75
CA THR A 8 -24.19 -2.81 108.30
C THR A 8 -23.37 -4.00 107.79
N VAL A 9 -24.06 -5.01 107.26
CA VAL A 9 -23.44 -6.10 106.51
C VAL A 9 -23.21 -5.57 105.10
N GLU A 10 -21.97 -5.22 104.77
CA GLU A 10 -21.60 -4.94 103.39
C GLU A 10 -21.58 -6.25 102.60
N PRO A 11 -22.34 -6.37 101.50
CA PRO A 11 -22.23 -7.53 100.63
C PRO A 11 -20.85 -7.50 99.95
N ILE A 12 -20.04 -8.51 100.24
CA ILE A 12 -18.79 -8.76 99.51
C ILE A 12 -19.19 -9.15 98.07
N GLN A 13 -19.22 -8.17 97.18
CA GLN A 13 -19.28 -8.41 95.75
C GLN A 13 -17.91 -8.96 95.32
N LEU A 14 -17.84 -10.28 95.20
CA LEU A 14 -16.75 -10.97 94.52
C LEU A 14 -16.80 -10.54 93.05
N ASP A 15 -15.88 -9.66 92.68
CA ASP A 15 -15.68 -9.20 91.32
C ASP A 15 -15.10 -10.36 90.48
N VAL A 16 -15.96 -11.05 89.72
CA VAL A 16 -15.61 -12.25 88.94
C VAL A 16 -14.85 -11.88 87.65
N ASP A 17 -14.67 -10.59 87.35
CA ASP A 17 -14.10 -10.13 86.09
C ASP A 17 -12.59 -10.46 85.93
N TRP A 18 -11.87 -10.78 87.00
CA TRP A 18 -10.47 -11.22 86.89
C TRP A 18 -10.31 -12.71 86.52
N LEU A 19 -11.33 -13.54 86.76
CA LEU A 19 -11.34 -14.98 86.47
C LEU A 19 -11.70 -15.28 85.00
N LEU A 20 -12.37 -14.34 84.33
CA LEU A 20 -12.58 -14.36 82.88
C LEU A 20 -11.39 -13.67 82.21
N GLY A 21 -10.29 -14.40 82.07
CA GLY A 21 -9.00 -13.92 81.58
C GLY A 21 -9.09 -12.82 80.50
N LYS A 22 -8.36 -11.71 80.74
CA LYS A 22 -8.11 -10.56 79.85
C LYS A 22 -9.08 -10.49 78.66
N ARG A 23 -10.25 -9.86 78.87
CA ARG A 23 -11.12 -9.45 77.76
C ARG A 23 -10.27 -8.76 76.69
N ALA A 24 -10.26 -9.35 75.49
CA ALA A 24 -9.53 -8.80 74.36
C ALA A 24 -9.97 -7.35 74.12
N ASP A 25 -8.99 -6.45 74.03
CA ASP A 25 -9.19 -5.03 73.79
C ASP A 25 -10.19 -4.80 72.63
N PRO A 26 -11.34 -4.11 72.85
CA PRO A 26 -12.30 -3.80 71.78
C PRO A 26 -11.75 -2.82 70.74
N ARG A 27 -10.50 -2.35 70.93
CA ARG A 27 -9.76 -1.48 70.00
C ARG A 27 -8.93 -2.25 68.98
N LEU A 28 -8.71 -3.55 69.17
CA LEU A 28 -8.26 -4.44 68.12
C LEU A 28 -9.48 -4.96 67.36
N ARG A 29 -10.23 -4.04 66.73
CA ARG A 29 -11.02 -4.42 65.57
C ARG A 29 -10.01 -4.97 64.58
N LEU A 30 -9.91 -6.30 64.52
CA LEU A 30 -9.33 -7.03 63.41
C LEU A 30 -9.95 -6.39 62.19
N ARG A 31 -9.18 -5.47 61.58
CA ARG A 31 -9.48 -4.84 60.31
C ARG A 31 -9.47 -6.03 59.38
N THR A 32 -10.64 -6.66 59.25
CA THR A 32 -10.88 -7.79 58.36
C THR A 32 -10.32 -7.28 57.06
N ARG A 33 -9.14 -7.80 56.70
CA ARG A 33 -8.48 -7.53 55.43
C ARG A 33 -9.44 -8.13 54.43
N ARG A 34 -10.47 -7.36 54.09
CA ARG A 34 -11.51 -7.65 53.13
C ARG A 34 -10.71 -7.84 51.85
N SER A 35 -10.42 -9.10 51.57
CA SER A 35 -9.29 -9.49 50.75
C SER A 35 -9.54 -8.92 49.37
N TRP A 36 -8.73 -7.94 48.98
CA TRP A 36 -8.78 -7.37 47.63
C TRP A 36 -8.65 -8.48 46.56
N PHE A 37 -8.01 -9.59 46.92
CA PHE A 37 -7.97 -10.84 46.14
C PHE A 37 -9.33 -11.40 45.73
N ALA A 38 -10.41 -11.21 46.52
CA ALA A 38 -11.75 -11.68 46.13
C ALA A 38 -12.36 -10.89 44.95
N ARG A 39 -11.79 -9.72 44.59
CA ARG A 39 -12.22 -8.92 43.43
C ARG A 39 -11.39 -9.16 42.17
N LEU A 40 -10.24 -9.82 42.26
CA LEU A 40 -9.40 -10.14 41.10
C LEU A 40 -10.13 -10.95 40.00
N PRO A 41 -10.96 -11.98 40.30
CA PRO A 41 -11.62 -12.73 39.22
C PRO A 41 -12.66 -11.88 38.45
N MET A 42 -13.31 -10.92 39.11
CA MET A 42 -14.25 -10.01 38.44
C MET A 42 -13.53 -9.02 37.51
N VAL A 43 -12.35 -8.54 37.92
CA VAL A 43 -11.54 -7.65 37.08
C VAL A 43 -10.99 -8.40 35.87
N SER A 44 -10.50 -9.64 36.03
CA SER A 44 -10.03 -10.44 34.90
C SER A 44 -11.16 -10.77 33.91
N LEU A 45 -12.38 -11.04 34.41
CA LEU A 45 -13.53 -11.31 33.56
C LEU A 45 -13.97 -10.05 32.79
N GLY A 46 -13.91 -8.87 33.43
CA GLY A 46 -14.14 -7.59 32.77
C GLY A 46 -13.11 -7.30 31.67
N ILE A 47 -11.82 -7.54 31.93
CA ILE A 47 -10.75 -7.36 30.93
C ILE A 47 -10.93 -8.32 29.75
N LEU A 48 -11.25 -9.60 30.02
CA LEU A 48 -11.53 -10.59 28.96
C LEU A 48 -12.75 -10.20 28.12
N ALA A 49 -13.80 -9.65 28.74
CA ALA A 49 -14.98 -9.18 28.00
C ALA A 49 -14.65 -7.98 27.10
N VAL A 50 -13.87 -7.01 27.58
CA VAL A 50 -13.41 -5.87 26.77
C VAL A 50 -12.52 -6.34 25.62
N PHE A 51 -11.59 -7.27 25.89
CA PHE A 51 -10.73 -7.82 24.85
C PHE A 51 -11.53 -8.61 23.79
N GLY A 52 -12.50 -9.42 24.23
CA GLY A 52 -13.42 -10.12 23.33
C GLY A 52 -14.23 -9.16 22.46
N PHE A 53 -14.69 -8.05 23.03
CA PHE A 53 -15.38 -7.00 22.28
C PHE A 53 -14.48 -6.34 21.25
N ILE A 54 -13.23 -5.98 21.61
CA ILE A 54 -12.26 -5.37 20.69
C ILE A 54 -11.94 -6.31 19.52
N VAL A 55 -11.73 -7.60 19.80
CA VAL A 55 -11.43 -8.60 18.75
C VAL A 55 -12.65 -8.85 17.85
N ALA A 56 -13.87 -8.86 18.41
CA ALA A 56 -15.10 -9.05 17.64
C ALA A 56 -15.54 -7.79 16.86
N TRP A 57 -15.13 -6.60 17.30
CA TRP A 57 -15.61 -5.32 16.78
C TRP A 57 -15.43 -5.13 15.27
N PRO A 58 -14.28 -5.46 14.64
CA PRO A 58 -14.13 -5.34 13.18
C PRO A 58 -15.15 -6.19 12.41
N SER A 59 -15.42 -7.41 12.86
CA SER A 59 -16.39 -8.30 12.20
C SER A 59 -17.84 -7.82 12.38
N LEU A 60 -18.17 -7.29 13.56
CA LEU A 60 -19.51 -6.77 13.86
C LEU A 60 -19.77 -5.46 13.12
N SER A 61 -18.80 -4.55 13.12
CA SER A 61 -18.89 -3.27 12.41
C SER A 61 -18.99 -3.48 10.90
N ASN A 62 -18.19 -4.37 10.30
CA ASN A 62 -18.31 -4.68 8.86
C ASN A 62 -19.67 -5.28 8.50
N ARG A 63 -20.23 -6.17 9.33
CA ARG A 63 -21.58 -6.71 9.10
C ARG A 63 -22.67 -5.65 9.19
N TRP A 64 -22.57 -4.77 10.20
CA TRP A 64 -23.51 -3.68 10.37
C TRP A 64 -23.43 -2.69 9.21
N LEU A 65 -22.22 -2.29 8.82
CA LEU A 65 -21.97 -1.36 7.72
C LEU A 65 -22.46 -1.95 6.39
N LEU A 66 -22.21 -3.24 6.15
CA LEU A 66 -22.72 -3.93 4.96
C LEU A 66 -24.26 -3.96 4.93
N GLN A 67 -24.92 -4.17 6.06
CA GLN A 67 -26.39 -4.12 6.14
C GLN A 67 -26.92 -2.73 5.88
N GLU A 68 -26.27 -1.70 6.41
CA GLU A 68 -26.70 -0.32 6.23
C GLU A 68 -26.48 0.16 4.79
N LEU A 69 -25.33 -0.15 4.18
CA LEU A 69 -25.08 0.13 2.77
C LEU A 69 -26.07 -0.61 1.86
N ARG A 70 -26.41 -1.87 2.16
CA ARG A 70 -27.44 -2.61 1.41
C ARG A 70 -28.82 -1.96 1.51
N ARG A 71 -29.20 -1.47 2.69
CA ARG A 71 -30.47 -0.75 2.87
C ARG A 71 -30.46 0.58 2.12
N ALA A 72 -29.35 1.32 2.19
CA ALA A 72 -29.17 2.55 1.44
C ALA A 72 -29.27 2.29 -0.08
N LEU A 73 -28.60 1.26 -0.59
CA LEU A 73 -28.68 0.85 -2.00
C LEU A 73 -30.08 0.44 -2.42
N ALA A 74 -30.82 -0.28 -1.57
CA ALA A 74 -32.19 -0.68 -1.86
C ALA A 74 -33.19 0.50 -1.86
N THR A 75 -32.84 1.62 -1.22
CA THR A 75 -33.69 2.82 -1.15
C THR A 75 -33.27 3.90 -2.15
N SER A 76 -32.05 3.84 -2.67
CA SER A 76 -31.58 4.73 -3.74
C SER A 76 -32.17 4.31 -5.08
N ASN A 77 -33.14 5.07 -5.59
CA ASN A 77 -33.74 4.85 -6.92
C ASN A 77 -32.83 5.35 -8.05
N GLY A 78 -31.65 4.74 -8.21
CA GLY A 78 -30.75 5.00 -9.35
C GLY A 78 -30.16 6.40 -9.44
N THR A 79 -30.00 7.07 -8.30
CA THR A 79 -29.33 8.37 -8.21
C THR A 79 -27.82 8.20 -8.24
N ASP A 80 -27.05 9.26 -8.55
CA ASP A 80 -25.58 9.24 -8.50
C ASP A 80 -25.01 8.76 -7.14
N GLU A 81 -25.79 8.94 -6.06
CA GLU A 81 -25.47 8.46 -4.71
C GLU A 81 -25.36 6.92 -4.65
N SER A 82 -26.19 6.21 -5.41
CA SER A 82 -26.15 4.75 -5.48
C SER A 82 -24.83 4.21 -6.03
N LEU A 83 -24.20 4.91 -6.98
CA LEU A 83 -22.87 4.54 -7.49
C LEU A 83 -21.80 4.73 -6.41
N GLY A 84 -21.86 5.82 -5.64
CA GLY A 84 -20.99 6.03 -4.48
C GLY A 84 -21.13 4.92 -3.44
N LEU A 85 -22.35 4.44 -3.19
CA LEU A 85 -22.61 3.33 -2.28
C LEU A 85 -22.05 2.00 -2.80
N ILE A 86 -22.10 1.74 -4.11
CA ILE A 86 -21.48 0.54 -4.72
C ILE A 86 -19.95 0.58 -4.54
N VAL A 87 -19.32 1.75 -4.71
CA VAL A 87 -17.88 1.93 -4.48
C VAL A 87 -17.53 1.72 -3.01
N ALA A 88 -18.26 2.33 -2.08
CA ALA A 88 -18.06 2.14 -0.64
C ALA A 88 -18.23 0.66 -0.23
N LEU A 89 -19.13 -0.06 -0.89
CA LEU A 89 -19.33 -1.48 -0.66
C LEU A 89 -18.13 -2.31 -1.15
N ASN A 90 -17.42 -1.91 -2.21
CA ASN A 90 -16.19 -2.58 -2.63
C ASN A 90 -15.05 -2.46 -1.60
N GLU A 91 -14.96 -1.32 -0.89
CA GLU A 91 -13.94 -1.08 0.14
C GLU A 91 -14.03 -2.05 1.33
N LEU A 92 -15.19 -2.69 1.56
CA LEU A 92 -15.38 -3.70 2.60
C LEU A 92 -14.72 -5.06 2.30
N GLY A 93 -14.05 -5.20 1.16
CA GLY A 93 -13.28 -6.40 0.83
C GLY A 93 -14.15 -7.66 0.77
N ALA A 94 -13.66 -8.80 1.27
CA ALA A 94 -14.29 -10.12 0.99
C ALA A 94 -15.74 -10.25 1.49
N THR A 95 -16.12 -9.42 2.46
CA THR A 95 -17.46 -9.44 3.03
C THR A 95 -18.53 -8.87 2.09
N SER A 96 -18.15 -8.03 1.12
CA SER A 96 -19.09 -7.38 0.21
C SER A 96 -19.32 -8.11 -1.11
N THR A 97 -18.51 -9.12 -1.43
CA THR A 97 -18.57 -9.86 -2.69
C THR A 97 -19.99 -10.33 -3.03
N LYS A 98 -20.71 -10.89 -2.04
CA LYS A 98 -22.09 -11.32 -2.22
C LYS A 98 -23.02 -10.17 -2.62
N ALA A 99 -22.90 -9.02 -1.96
CA ALA A 99 -23.72 -7.86 -2.26
C ALA A 99 -23.41 -7.28 -3.64
N MET A 100 -22.14 -7.31 -4.08
CA MET A 100 -21.77 -6.90 -5.44
C MET A 100 -22.31 -7.86 -6.50
N VAL A 101 -22.27 -9.16 -6.23
CA VAL A 101 -22.87 -10.17 -7.12
C VAL A 101 -24.39 -10.01 -7.21
N GLU A 102 -25.06 -9.65 -6.11
CA GLU A 102 -26.49 -9.29 -6.13
C GLU A 102 -26.73 -8.05 -7.02
N GLN A 103 -25.84 -7.05 -7.02
CA GLN A 103 -25.95 -5.87 -7.89
C GLN A 103 -25.72 -6.17 -9.38
N LEU A 104 -25.09 -7.30 -9.74
CA LEU A 104 -25.02 -7.75 -11.13
C LEU A 104 -26.41 -8.06 -11.71
N ASP A 105 -27.42 -8.36 -10.88
CA ASP A 105 -28.81 -8.56 -11.31
C ASP A 105 -29.69 -7.32 -11.12
N SER A 106 -29.11 -6.15 -10.85
CA SER A 106 -29.88 -4.91 -10.77
C SER A 106 -30.57 -4.62 -12.10
N ASN A 107 -31.81 -4.12 -12.04
CA ASN A 107 -32.54 -3.66 -13.23
C ASN A 107 -31.86 -2.44 -13.88
N GLU A 108 -30.99 -1.74 -13.13
CA GLU A 108 -30.30 -0.56 -13.61
C GLU A 108 -28.96 -0.93 -14.28
N PRO A 109 -28.76 -0.57 -15.55
CA PRO A 109 -27.57 -0.98 -16.30
C PRO A 109 -26.28 -0.38 -15.71
N GLN A 110 -26.35 0.81 -15.12
CA GLN A 110 -25.21 1.48 -14.50
C GLN A 110 -24.71 0.73 -13.26
N HIS A 111 -25.61 0.23 -12.41
CA HIS A 111 -25.25 -0.55 -11.23
C HIS A 111 -24.58 -1.86 -11.61
N ARG A 112 -25.14 -2.56 -12.62
CA ARG A 112 -24.55 -3.80 -13.13
C ARG A 112 -23.14 -3.59 -13.65
N LEU A 113 -22.93 -2.53 -14.43
CA LEU A 113 -21.64 -2.21 -15.01
C LEU A 113 -20.62 -1.80 -13.95
N ALA A 114 -21.02 -0.96 -12.99
CA ALA A 114 -20.16 -0.57 -11.87
C ALA A 114 -19.78 -1.77 -10.99
N ALA A 115 -20.76 -2.63 -10.65
CA ALA A 115 -20.50 -3.85 -9.89
C ALA A 115 -19.55 -4.80 -10.65
N TYR A 116 -19.75 -4.97 -11.96
CA TYR A 116 -18.84 -5.75 -12.79
C TYR A 116 -17.42 -5.17 -12.80
N GLN A 117 -17.25 -3.87 -13.02
CA GLN A 117 -15.94 -3.23 -13.08
C GLN A 117 -15.18 -3.39 -11.77
N LEU A 118 -15.84 -3.19 -10.63
CA LEU A 118 -15.17 -3.33 -9.34
C LEU A 118 -14.85 -4.79 -9.01
N LEU A 119 -15.72 -5.74 -9.37
CA LEU A 119 -15.43 -7.18 -9.24
C LEU A 119 -14.28 -7.60 -10.15
N HIS A 120 -14.23 -7.07 -11.37
CA HIS A 120 -13.14 -7.28 -12.32
C HIS A 120 -11.82 -6.74 -11.77
N ASP A 121 -11.79 -5.47 -11.35
CA ASP A 121 -10.60 -4.82 -10.79
C ASP A 121 -10.08 -5.57 -9.57
N ARG A 122 -10.99 -6.16 -8.79
CA ARG A 122 -10.64 -6.99 -7.65
C ARG A 122 -10.01 -8.34 -8.02
N VAL A 123 -10.48 -8.98 -9.09
CA VAL A 123 -9.84 -10.19 -9.63
C VAL A 123 -8.41 -9.86 -10.08
N HIS A 124 -8.18 -8.66 -10.62
CA HIS A 124 -6.89 -8.21 -11.10
C HIS A 124 -5.94 -7.70 -10.00
N SER A 125 -6.44 -6.97 -9.00
CA SER A 125 -5.60 -6.27 -8.02
C SER A 125 -4.92 -7.20 -7.01
N ALA A 126 -5.52 -8.35 -6.71
CA ALA A 126 -5.04 -9.20 -5.63
C ALA A 126 -4.11 -10.36 -6.10
N GLU A 127 -3.64 -10.39 -7.34
CA GLU A 127 -2.99 -11.54 -7.99
C GLU A 127 -1.84 -12.25 -7.23
N ARG A 128 -1.24 -11.63 -6.20
CA ARG A 128 -0.04 -12.13 -5.49
C ARG A 128 -0.25 -12.57 -4.04
N SER A 129 -1.44 -12.40 -3.45
CA SER A 129 -1.67 -12.82 -2.05
C SER A 129 -2.31 -14.23 -1.96
N GLU A 130 -2.11 -14.90 -0.82
CA GLU A 130 -2.87 -16.11 -0.47
C GLU A 130 -4.35 -15.75 -0.24
N GLU A 131 -4.59 -14.54 0.26
CA GLU A 131 -5.91 -13.93 0.43
C GLU A 131 -6.68 -13.80 -0.90
N TRP A 132 -5.99 -13.61 -2.03
CA TRP A 132 -6.61 -13.62 -3.35
C TRP A 132 -7.29 -14.92 -3.68
N LEU A 133 -6.67 -16.05 -3.34
CA LEU A 133 -7.27 -17.33 -3.64
C LEU A 133 -8.58 -17.51 -2.86
N GLN A 134 -8.57 -17.10 -1.59
CA GLN A 134 -9.78 -17.10 -0.77
C GLN A 134 -10.83 -16.12 -1.32
N SER A 135 -10.41 -14.93 -1.77
CA SER A 135 -11.29 -13.94 -2.40
C SER A 135 -11.91 -14.48 -3.69
N CYS A 136 -11.12 -15.08 -4.59
CA CYS A 136 -11.60 -15.71 -5.82
C CYS A 136 -12.52 -16.89 -5.54
N LEU A 137 -12.20 -17.73 -4.56
CA LEU A 137 -13.08 -18.82 -4.14
C LEU A 137 -14.42 -18.28 -3.63
N SER A 138 -14.40 -17.23 -2.79
CA SER A 138 -15.63 -16.60 -2.30
C SER A 138 -16.45 -16.02 -3.45
N LEU A 139 -15.80 -15.34 -4.40
CA LEU A 139 -16.44 -14.76 -5.58
C LEU A 139 -17.09 -15.83 -6.45
N VAL A 140 -16.35 -16.87 -6.82
CA VAL A 140 -16.86 -17.96 -7.67
C VAL A 140 -17.99 -18.72 -6.98
N THR A 141 -17.91 -18.90 -5.65
CA THR A 141 -18.97 -19.54 -4.88
C THR A 141 -20.25 -18.71 -4.90
N GLU A 142 -20.16 -17.39 -4.70
CA GLU A 142 -21.31 -16.48 -4.77
C GLU A 142 -21.84 -16.36 -6.21
N LEU A 143 -20.98 -16.30 -7.23
CA LEU A 143 -21.39 -16.30 -8.65
C LEU A 143 -22.12 -17.59 -9.04
N ALA A 144 -21.68 -18.75 -8.53
CA ALA A 144 -22.35 -20.03 -8.76
C ALA A 144 -23.72 -20.11 -8.06
N GLY A 145 -23.86 -19.49 -6.89
CA GLY A 145 -25.12 -19.44 -6.14
C GLY A 145 -26.12 -18.39 -6.64
N ALA A 146 -25.65 -17.38 -7.39
CA ALA A 146 -26.47 -16.27 -7.85
C ALA A 146 -27.46 -16.69 -8.94
N LYS A 147 -28.75 -16.43 -8.69
CA LYS A 147 -29.82 -16.59 -9.67
C LYS A 147 -29.99 -15.28 -10.44
N LEU A 148 -29.26 -15.16 -11.53
CA LEU A 148 -29.32 -13.99 -12.41
C LEU A 148 -30.52 -14.13 -13.36
N SER A 149 -31.38 -13.12 -13.40
CA SER A 149 -32.61 -13.11 -14.19
C SER A 149 -32.38 -12.53 -15.59
N SER A 150 -31.47 -11.56 -15.73
CA SER A 150 -31.18 -10.91 -17.01
C SER A 150 -30.10 -11.64 -17.83
N HIS A 151 -30.30 -11.72 -19.15
CA HIS A 151 -29.30 -12.26 -20.08
C HIS A 151 -27.97 -11.50 -20.01
N GLU A 152 -28.01 -10.17 -19.86
CA GLU A 152 -26.80 -9.35 -19.71
C GLU A 152 -26.04 -9.72 -18.44
N SER A 153 -26.74 -9.87 -17.31
CA SER A 153 -26.16 -10.28 -16.03
C SER A 153 -25.49 -11.66 -16.13
N MET A 154 -26.14 -12.62 -16.80
CA MET A 154 -25.55 -13.93 -17.08
C MET A 154 -24.28 -13.82 -17.94
N SER A 155 -24.27 -12.96 -18.96
CA SER A 155 -23.08 -12.74 -19.80
C SER A 155 -21.90 -12.13 -19.01
N LEU A 156 -22.17 -11.19 -18.10
CA LEU A 156 -21.16 -10.56 -17.24
C LEU A 156 -20.59 -11.57 -16.24
N ARG A 157 -21.43 -12.41 -15.63
CA ARG A 157 -20.99 -13.51 -14.75
C ARG A 157 -20.06 -14.47 -15.48
N ASP A 158 -20.41 -14.84 -16.70
CA ASP A 158 -19.64 -15.83 -17.46
C ASP A 158 -18.30 -15.24 -17.91
N ARG A 159 -18.28 -13.95 -18.26
CA ARG A 159 -17.03 -13.22 -18.52
C ARG A 159 -16.11 -13.18 -17.29
N LEU A 160 -16.63 -12.79 -16.12
CA LEU A 160 -15.86 -12.83 -14.86
C LEU A 160 -15.36 -14.24 -14.55
N SER A 161 -16.19 -15.26 -14.75
CA SER A 161 -15.83 -16.66 -14.49
C SER A 161 -14.72 -17.15 -15.43
N SER A 162 -14.75 -16.73 -16.70
CA SER A 162 -13.69 -17.02 -17.68
C SER A 162 -12.37 -16.33 -17.33
N GLU A 163 -12.42 -15.07 -16.87
CA GLU A 163 -11.23 -14.32 -16.47
C GLU A 163 -10.58 -14.91 -15.22
N VAL A 164 -11.40 -15.25 -14.20
CA VAL A 164 -10.92 -15.96 -13.00
C VAL A 164 -10.32 -17.31 -13.38
N LEU A 165 -10.94 -18.05 -14.30
CA LEU A 165 -10.41 -19.34 -14.75
C LEU A 165 -9.03 -19.19 -15.41
N GLY A 166 -8.86 -18.23 -16.33
CA GLY A 166 -7.57 -17.99 -16.98
C GLY A 166 -6.45 -17.69 -15.97
N ARG A 167 -6.74 -16.87 -14.96
CA ARG A 167 -5.78 -16.56 -13.88
C ARG A 167 -5.48 -17.75 -12.99
N LEU A 168 -6.46 -18.61 -12.74
CA LEU A 168 -6.24 -19.83 -11.98
C LEU A 168 -5.42 -20.85 -12.78
N GLU A 169 -5.45 -20.86 -14.10
CA GLU A 169 -4.63 -21.76 -14.94
C GLU A 169 -3.13 -21.46 -14.84
N ASP A 170 -2.75 -20.20 -14.66
CA ASP A 170 -1.36 -19.79 -14.44
C ASP A 170 -0.81 -20.19 -13.05
N ARG A 171 -1.70 -20.48 -12.08
CA ARG A 171 -1.30 -20.96 -10.74
C ARG A 171 -1.16 -22.49 -10.71
N GLY A 172 -0.28 -23.00 -9.84
CA GLY A 172 -0.05 -24.44 -9.67
C GLY A 172 -1.29 -25.27 -9.27
N SER A 173 -1.12 -26.60 -9.20
CA SER A 173 -2.15 -27.52 -8.71
C SER A 173 -2.19 -27.47 -7.17
N SER A 174 -3.19 -26.79 -6.64
CA SER A 174 -3.60 -26.88 -5.24
C SER A 174 -5.07 -27.25 -5.22
N ASP A 175 -5.51 -28.08 -4.27
CA ASP A 175 -6.90 -28.55 -4.17
C ASP A 175 -7.93 -27.41 -4.21
N SER A 176 -7.59 -26.27 -3.61
CA SER A 176 -8.39 -25.05 -3.60
C SER A 176 -8.47 -24.38 -4.98
N VAL A 177 -7.37 -24.36 -5.73
CA VAL A 177 -7.33 -23.89 -7.13
C VAL A 177 -8.14 -24.82 -8.01
N GLU A 178 -8.00 -26.14 -7.86
CA GLU A 178 -8.77 -27.13 -8.64
C GLU A 178 -10.26 -27.04 -8.38
N ARG A 179 -10.66 -26.85 -7.11
CA ARG A 179 -12.06 -26.58 -6.73
C ARG A 179 -12.58 -25.31 -7.40
N ALA A 180 -11.81 -24.23 -7.37
CA ALA A 180 -12.19 -22.98 -8.04
C ALA A 180 -12.34 -23.15 -9.56
N ARG A 181 -11.41 -23.86 -10.21
CA ARG A 181 -11.50 -24.20 -11.64
C ARG A 181 -12.74 -25.03 -11.96
N ALA A 182 -13.04 -26.04 -11.14
CA ALA A 182 -14.21 -26.88 -11.33
C ALA A 182 -15.52 -26.07 -11.24
N MET A 183 -15.61 -25.13 -10.30
CA MET A 183 -16.77 -24.24 -10.17
C MET A 183 -16.88 -23.25 -11.35
N CYS A 184 -15.77 -22.66 -11.80
CA CYS A 184 -15.81 -21.77 -12.98
C CYS A 184 -16.28 -22.54 -14.23
N ARG A 185 -15.79 -23.77 -14.42
CA ARG A 185 -16.21 -24.64 -15.52
C ARG A 185 -17.67 -25.04 -15.43
N SER A 186 -18.21 -25.28 -14.22
CA SER A 186 -19.63 -25.60 -14.07
C SER A 186 -20.53 -24.40 -14.39
N ILE A 187 -20.14 -23.18 -14.00
CA ILE A 187 -20.85 -21.95 -14.38
C ILE A 187 -20.90 -21.80 -15.91
N LEU A 188 -19.74 -21.93 -16.57
CA LEU A 188 -19.63 -21.80 -18.04
C LEU A 188 -20.39 -22.92 -18.79
N ALA A 189 -20.44 -24.13 -18.24
CA ALA A 189 -21.12 -25.26 -18.87
C ALA A 189 -22.66 -25.08 -18.95
N VAL A 190 -23.26 -24.37 -17.98
CA VAL A 190 -24.73 -24.17 -17.92
C VAL A 190 -25.25 -23.42 -19.15
N GLN A 191 -24.51 -22.45 -19.68
CA GLN A 191 -24.91 -21.73 -20.91
C GLN A 191 -24.71 -22.56 -22.18
N SER A 192 -23.68 -23.41 -22.21
CA SER A 192 -23.36 -24.20 -23.41
C SER A 192 -24.35 -25.35 -23.66
N SER A 193 -25.33 -25.57 -22.79
CA SER A 193 -26.32 -26.62 -22.96
C SER A 193 -27.31 -26.26 -24.08
N PRO A 194 -27.28 -26.95 -25.24
CA PRO A 194 -28.11 -26.63 -26.40
C PRO A 194 -29.62 -26.90 -26.18
N ALA A 195 -30.00 -27.44 -25.02
CA ALA A 195 -31.37 -27.81 -24.69
C ALA A 195 -32.34 -26.62 -24.57
N MET A 196 -31.85 -25.39 -24.34
CA MET A 196 -32.70 -24.19 -24.26
C MET A 196 -33.00 -23.53 -25.61
N LEU A 197 -32.24 -23.83 -26.67
CA LEU A 197 -32.52 -23.28 -28.01
C LEU A 197 -33.65 -24.00 -28.74
N ALA A 198 -34.15 -25.12 -28.22
CA ALA A 198 -35.16 -25.95 -28.88
C ALA A 198 -36.62 -25.67 -28.49
N THR A 199 -36.91 -24.73 -27.58
CA THR A 199 -38.29 -24.46 -27.09
C THR A 199 -38.86 -23.09 -27.42
N SER A 200 -38.13 -22.23 -28.15
CA SER A 200 -38.71 -21.01 -28.75
C SER A 200 -39.51 -21.35 -30.02
N SER A 201 -40.60 -22.09 -29.84
CA SER A 201 -41.66 -22.19 -30.86
C SER A 201 -42.38 -20.84 -30.94
N ILE A 202 -42.04 -20.07 -31.97
CA ILE A 202 -42.75 -18.87 -32.40
C ILE A 202 -44.19 -19.28 -32.76
N PRO A 203 -45.25 -18.72 -32.17
CA PRO A 203 -46.59 -18.90 -32.68
C PRO A 203 -46.74 -18.08 -33.96
N THR A 204 -46.53 -18.73 -35.10
CA THR A 204 -46.78 -18.20 -36.43
C THR A 204 -48.29 -18.13 -36.70
N ALA A 205 -48.93 -17.03 -36.32
CA ALA A 205 -50.23 -16.61 -36.86
C ALA A 205 -50.50 -15.14 -36.51
N TYR A 206 -49.99 -14.23 -37.34
CA TYR A 206 -50.48 -12.85 -37.37
C TYR A 206 -50.98 -12.57 -38.80
N ASP A 207 -52.30 -12.58 -38.95
CA ASP A 207 -52.99 -12.13 -40.16
C ASP A 207 -52.78 -10.63 -40.35
N PRO A 208 -52.23 -10.16 -41.48
CA PRO A 208 -52.13 -8.73 -41.74
C PRO A 208 -53.48 -8.18 -42.25
N PRO A 209 -54.01 -7.09 -41.66
CA PRO A 209 -55.13 -6.39 -42.27
C PRO A 209 -54.66 -5.63 -43.51
N LYS A 210 -55.21 -6.02 -44.66
CA LYS A 210 -55.26 -5.21 -45.89
C LYS A 210 -56.12 -3.98 -45.61
N ASN A 211 -55.53 -2.79 -45.64
CA ASN A 211 -55.98 -1.65 -46.46
C ASN A 211 -55.34 -0.32 -46.03
N ALA A 212 -55.17 0.54 -47.04
CA ALA A 212 -54.97 1.99 -46.99
C ALA A 212 -53.53 2.51 -46.82
N MET A 213 -52.85 2.64 -47.96
CA MET A 213 -52.07 3.85 -48.32
C MET A 213 -53.03 4.87 -48.99
N PRO A 214 -52.62 6.12 -49.32
CA PRO A 214 -51.55 6.96 -48.75
C PRO A 214 -52.03 8.43 -48.54
N ALA A 215 -51.29 9.24 -47.77
CA ALA A 215 -51.30 10.69 -47.94
C ALA A 215 -49.92 11.28 -47.61
N SER A 216 -49.37 11.93 -48.62
CA SER A 216 -48.14 12.73 -48.70
C SER A 216 -48.18 14.04 -47.89
N LEU A 217 -47.02 14.73 -47.87
CA LEU A 217 -46.71 16.09 -47.39
C LEU A 217 -46.11 16.09 -45.97
N GLY A 218 -45.03 16.79 -45.65
CA GLY A 218 -44.24 17.83 -46.33
C GLY A 218 -43.18 18.31 -45.32
N LEU A 219 -42.14 18.97 -45.83
CA LEU A 219 -41.09 19.62 -45.02
C LEU A 219 -41.67 20.58 -43.97
N GLU A 220 -40.99 20.71 -42.81
CA GLU A 220 -40.71 21.98 -42.12
C GLU A 220 -39.57 21.76 -41.10
N PRO A 221 -38.49 22.57 -41.10
CA PRO A 221 -37.48 22.58 -40.06
C PRO A 221 -37.69 23.75 -39.08
N GLY A 222 -37.77 23.41 -37.79
CA GLY A 222 -37.44 24.31 -36.68
C GLY A 222 -38.61 24.95 -35.95
N VAL A 223 -38.65 24.77 -34.63
CA VAL A 223 -38.91 25.80 -33.61
C VAL A 223 -38.32 25.30 -32.29
N GLY A 224 -37.55 26.17 -31.62
CA GLY A 224 -36.88 25.89 -30.35
C GLY A 224 -37.83 25.55 -29.20
N ALA A 225 -37.49 24.48 -28.49
CA ALA A 225 -38.12 24.14 -27.22
C ALA A 225 -37.55 25.04 -26.11
N LYS A 226 -38.39 26.00 -25.71
CA LYS A 226 -38.24 26.86 -24.53
C LYS A 226 -38.38 25.99 -23.28
N VAL A 227 -37.25 25.65 -22.66
CA VAL A 227 -37.22 24.99 -21.34
C VAL A 227 -37.67 26.03 -20.31
N ALA A 228 -38.87 25.83 -19.77
CA ALA A 228 -39.32 26.55 -18.59
C ALA A 228 -38.51 26.07 -17.39
N SER A 229 -37.58 26.91 -16.92
CA SER A 229 -37.01 26.77 -15.58
C SER A 229 -38.12 27.01 -14.56
N VAL A 230 -38.49 25.95 -13.86
CA VAL A 230 -39.28 26.04 -12.64
C VAL A 230 -38.30 26.36 -11.52
N GLU A 231 -38.24 27.64 -11.20
CA GLU A 231 -37.50 28.23 -10.09
C GLU A 231 -38.23 27.85 -8.80
N ALA A 232 -37.77 26.77 -8.15
CA ALA A 232 -38.23 26.38 -6.83
C ALA A 232 -37.39 27.09 -5.78
N ASP A 233 -37.91 28.23 -5.38
CA ASP A 233 -37.58 29.02 -4.20
C ASP A 233 -37.57 28.15 -2.92
N ARG A 234 -36.38 27.89 -2.39
CA ARG A 234 -36.15 27.37 -1.04
C ARG A 234 -34.90 28.01 -0.44
N ASP A 235 -35.09 29.23 0.08
CA ASP A 235 -34.20 29.86 1.04
C ASP A 235 -34.12 29.03 2.33
N ILE A 236 -33.04 28.27 2.50
CA ILE A 236 -32.60 27.72 3.79
C ILE A 236 -31.29 28.42 4.16
N PRO A 237 -31.24 29.26 5.21
CA PRO A 237 -30.01 29.94 5.59
C PRO A 237 -29.00 28.95 6.17
N LEU A 238 -27.92 28.70 5.43
CA LEU A 238 -26.76 27.95 5.90
C LEU A 238 -26.03 28.72 7.03
N PRO A 239 -25.60 28.05 8.11
CA PRO A 239 -24.82 28.67 9.17
C PRO A 239 -23.42 29.08 8.65
N ARG A 240 -23.13 30.39 8.67
CA ARG A 240 -21.82 30.94 8.34
C ARG A 240 -20.78 30.52 9.39
N LEU A 241 -19.79 29.72 8.97
CA LEU A 241 -18.59 29.47 9.76
C LEU A 241 -17.76 30.76 9.87
N PRO A 242 -17.11 31.03 11.02
CA PRO A 242 -16.29 32.21 11.23
C PRO A 242 -15.08 32.20 10.30
N GLN A 243 -14.97 33.23 9.46
CA GLN A 243 -13.80 33.44 8.62
C GLN A 243 -12.58 33.80 9.50
N PRO A 244 -11.40 33.19 9.28
CA PRO A 244 -10.19 33.57 9.98
C PRO A 244 -9.74 34.95 9.51
N SER A 245 -9.72 35.93 10.41
CA SER A 245 -9.14 37.24 10.19
C SER A 245 -7.64 37.09 9.91
N MET A 246 -7.22 37.23 8.65
CA MET A 246 -5.82 37.42 8.31
C MET A 246 -5.41 38.86 8.64
N THR A 247 -4.94 39.07 9.87
CA THR A 247 -4.09 40.22 10.21
C THR A 247 -2.72 40.01 9.58
N THR A 248 -2.47 40.68 8.46
CA THR A 248 -1.13 40.90 7.91
C THR A 248 -0.36 41.85 8.82
N PRO A 249 0.76 41.44 9.45
CA PRO A 249 1.63 42.40 10.11
C PRO A 249 2.37 43.23 9.05
N LEU A 250 2.21 44.53 9.15
CA LEU A 250 2.92 45.54 8.38
C LEU A 250 4.41 45.52 8.78
N THR A 251 5.24 44.84 8.00
CA THR A 251 6.71 44.87 8.19
C THR A 251 7.26 46.17 7.61
N THR A 252 7.60 47.09 8.51
CA THR A 252 8.34 48.32 8.23
C THR A 252 9.69 48.01 7.58
N LEU A 253 9.87 48.46 6.34
CA LEU A 253 11.15 48.44 5.61
C LEU A 253 12.15 49.41 6.26
N LEU A 254 13.26 48.89 6.78
CA LEU A 254 14.49 49.63 7.06
C LEU A 254 15.50 49.40 5.91
N PRO A 255 16.29 50.41 5.49
CA PRO A 255 17.16 50.30 4.33
C PRO A 255 18.41 49.46 4.60
N ALA A 256 18.79 48.66 3.60
CA ALA A 256 19.96 47.79 3.60
C ALA A 256 21.28 48.58 3.62
N PRO A 257 22.30 48.17 4.41
CA PRO A 257 23.66 48.66 4.23
C PRO A 257 24.32 48.00 3.01
N ALA A 258 25.03 48.81 2.23
CA ALA A 258 25.84 48.37 1.10
C ALA A 258 26.96 47.43 1.57
N ILE A 259 26.95 46.18 1.09
CA ILE A 259 28.05 45.24 1.27
C ILE A 259 28.76 45.11 -0.08
N THR A 260 30.00 45.59 -0.08
CA THR A 260 31.02 45.45 -1.12
C THR A 260 31.38 43.99 -1.34
N SER A 261 31.29 43.54 -2.59
CA SER A 261 31.75 42.23 -3.07
C SER A 261 33.27 42.07 -2.89
N PRO A 262 33.78 40.98 -2.30
CA PRO A 262 35.21 40.69 -2.35
C PRO A 262 35.56 39.97 -3.67
N THR A 263 36.35 40.66 -4.48
CA THR A 263 37.06 40.14 -5.65
C THR A 263 38.10 39.10 -5.21
N TRP A 264 37.94 37.84 -5.61
CA TRP A 264 38.97 36.82 -5.45
C TRP A 264 39.95 36.86 -6.64
N PRO A 265 41.27 36.88 -6.43
CA PRO A 265 42.22 36.77 -7.52
C PRO A 265 42.47 35.31 -7.91
N LEU A 266 42.49 35.08 -9.23
CA LEU A 266 43.09 33.90 -9.86
C LEU A 266 44.61 33.89 -9.63
N GLN A 267 45.12 32.77 -9.12
CA GLN A 267 46.53 32.40 -9.15
C GLN A 267 46.55 30.86 -9.18
N GLY A 268 47.14 30.16 -10.14
CA GLY A 268 48.39 30.39 -10.83
C GLY A 268 49.24 29.14 -10.56
N ALA A 269 49.43 28.30 -11.58
CA ALA A 269 50.06 26.99 -11.51
C ALA A 269 51.51 27.00 -10.98
N SER A 270 51.96 25.91 -10.33
CA SER A 270 53.13 25.13 -10.79
C SER A 270 53.40 23.86 -9.93
N PRO A 271 54.06 22.84 -10.52
CA PRO A 271 54.29 21.52 -9.91
C PRO A 271 55.64 21.44 -9.21
N LEU A 272 55.83 20.48 -8.29
CA LEU A 272 57.16 20.02 -7.90
C LEU A 272 57.12 18.60 -7.32
N GLN A 273 58.12 17.85 -7.78
CA GLN A 273 58.41 16.44 -7.68
C GLN A 273 59.65 16.27 -6.78
N ALA A 274 59.63 15.33 -5.85
CA ALA A 274 60.76 14.65 -5.17
C ALA A 274 60.11 13.75 -4.10
N ASP A 275 60.08 12.42 -4.18
CA ASP A 275 61.12 11.40 -4.32
C ASP A 275 61.99 11.16 -3.06
N HIS A 276 62.10 9.86 -2.77
CA HIS A 276 62.97 9.11 -1.83
C HIS A 276 62.72 9.13 -0.32
N GLY A 277 62.63 7.91 0.24
CA GLY A 277 62.70 7.65 1.68
C GLY A 277 62.28 6.24 2.12
N THR A 278 62.93 5.21 1.58
CA THR A 278 62.88 3.77 1.92
C THR A 278 63.43 3.47 3.34
N VAL A 279 63.26 2.20 3.80
CA VAL A 279 63.96 1.44 4.90
C VAL A 279 63.16 1.33 6.21
N VAL A 280 62.89 0.17 6.86
CA VAL A 280 63.21 -1.28 6.68
C VAL A 280 62.30 -2.13 7.61
N ASP A 281 62.03 -3.38 7.16
CA ASP A 281 61.75 -4.68 7.81
C ASP A 281 61.26 -4.80 9.28
N GLU A 282 60.37 -5.77 9.59
CA GLU A 282 60.80 -7.17 9.83
C GLU A 282 59.62 -8.15 10.15
N VAL A 283 59.43 -9.14 9.25
CA VAL A 283 59.24 -10.61 9.44
C VAL A 283 58.08 -11.14 10.33
N HIS A 284 57.17 -11.90 9.70
CA HIS A 284 57.09 -13.37 9.87
C HIS A 284 56.30 -14.06 8.74
N SER A 285 56.77 -15.28 8.45
CA SER A 285 56.66 -16.10 7.25
C SER A 285 55.74 -17.32 7.48
N ILE A 286 55.61 -18.17 6.45
CA ILE A 286 55.12 -19.58 6.39
C ILE A 286 53.67 -19.69 5.85
N ALA A 287 53.32 -20.41 4.77
CA ALA A 287 54.03 -21.35 3.89
C ALA A 287 53.42 -21.38 2.48
N SER A 288 54.30 -21.56 1.50
CA SER A 288 54.08 -21.94 0.11
C SER A 288 53.98 -23.47 -0.06
N ASN A 289 53.27 -23.95 -1.09
CA ASN A 289 53.59 -25.23 -1.72
C ASN A 289 53.22 -25.25 -3.24
N PRO A 290 54.11 -25.68 -4.15
CA PRO A 290 53.90 -25.63 -5.61
C PRO A 290 53.87 -27.00 -6.33
N LEU A 291 53.34 -26.97 -7.58
CA LEU A 291 53.73 -27.68 -8.82
C LEU A 291 53.88 -29.22 -8.90
N ARG A 292 53.06 -29.83 -9.78
CA ARG A 292 53.35 -30.97 -10.70
C ARG A 292 52.12 -31.14 -11.62
N GLY A 293 52.13 -31.23 -12.95
CA GLY A 293 53.15 -31.46 -13.97
C GLY A 293 52.63 -32.55 -14.91
N ALA A 294 52.38 -32.26 -16.20
CA ALA A 294 52.51 -33.19 -17.34
C ALA A 294 52.13 -32.50 -18.66
N GLN A 295 53.12 -32.40 -19.55
CA GLN A 295 52.97 -32.14 -20.99
C GLN A 295 52.49 -33.41 -21.70
N VAL A 296 51.74 -33.26 -22.79
CA VAL A 296 51.88 -34.10 -24.01
C VAL A 296 51.66 -33.22 -25.24
N MET A 297 52.67 -33.16 -26.10
CA MET A 297 52.61 -32.68 -27.48
C MET A 297 51.70 -33.58 -28.33
N LEU A 298 50.97 -33.00 -29.28
CA LEU A 298 51.11 -33.43 -30.68
C LEU A 298 50.47 -32.45 -31.68
N VAL A 299 51.31 -32.12 -32.64
CA VAL A 299 51.13 -31.44 -33.92
C VAL A 299 50.02 -32.09 -34.77
N SER A 300 49.17 -31.30 -35.42
CA SER A 300 48.94 -31.48 -36.86
C SER A 300 48.27 -30.27 -37.50
N SER A 301 48.87 -29.84 -38.60
CA SER A 301 48.51 -28.75 -39.48
C SER A 301 47.44 -29.16 -40.50
N GLY A 302 46.62 -28.19 -40.92
CA GLY A 302 46.10 -28.15 -42.29
C GLY A 302 44.58 -28.17 -42.45
N GLY A 303 44.09 -27.26 -43.27
CA GLY A 303 42.88 -27.51 -44.07
C GLY A 303 41.75 -26.50 -43.88
N ALA A 304 41.62 -25.62 -44.87
CA ALA A 304 40.52 -24.69 -45.06
C ALA A 304 39.12 -25.33 -44.99
N ALA A 305 38.19 -24.66 -44.31
CA ALA A 305 36.85 -24.35 -44.80
C ALA A 305 36.14 -23.49 -43.75
N SER A 306 35.61 -22.33 -44.17
CA SER A 306 34.67 -21.54 -43.37
C SER A 306 33.49 -22.38 -42.87
N PRO A 307 33.03 -22.14 -41.65
CA PRO A 307 31.61 -22.19 -41.35
C PRO A 307 31.09 -20.79 -41.04
N VAL A 308 30.15 -20.38 -41.88
CA VAL A 308 28.97 -19.56 -41.61
C VAL A 308 28.86 -19.07 -40.16
N GLY A 309 28.82 -17.76 -40.00
CA GLY A 309 28.64 -17.09 -38.72
C GLY A 309 27.38 -17.54 -38.00
N GLU A 310 27.56 -18.38 -36.99
CA GLU A 310 26.63 -18.49 -35.87
C GLU A 310 26.78 -17.21 -35.04
N THR A 311 25.85 -16.28 -35.28
CA THR A 311 25.47 -15.27 -34.30
C THR A 311 25.40 -15.92 -32.93
N HIS A 312 26.34 -15.56 -32.06
CA HIS A 312 26.27 -15.75 -30.62
C HIS A 312 24.99 -15.09 -30.10
N SER A 313 23.88 -15.81 -30.20
CA SER A 313 22.68 -15.55 -29.43
C SER A 313 23.01 -16.01 -28.03
N GLN A 314 23.66 -15.12 -27.28
CA GLN A 314 23.87 -15.23 -25.85
C GLN A 314 22.52 -15.56 -25.22
N ARG A 315 22.43 -16.80 -24.76
CA ARG A 315 21.35 -17.41 -24.01
C ARG A 315 21.17 -16.62 -22.70
N ALA A 316 20.43 -15.52 -22.78
CA ALA A 316 20.22 -14.55 -21.70
C ALA A 316 19.19 -15.00 -20.63
N ASP A 317 18.78 -16.27 -20.65
CA ASP A 317 17.77 -16.83 -19.72
C ASP A 317 18.35 -17.56 -18.51
N GLY A 318 19.68 -17.66 -18.42
CA GLY A 318 20.37 -18.28 -17.29
C GLY A 318 21.19 -17.27 -16.49
N MET A 319 20.59 -16.16 -16.06
CA MET A 319 21.28 -15.31 -15.08
C MET A 319 21.23 -16.02 -13.74
N ASP A 320 22.31 -16.76 -13.42
CA ASP A 320 22.45 -17.49 -12.17
C ASP A 320 22.26 -16.56 -10.97
N LEU A 321 21.40 -16.99 -10.05
CA LEU A 321 21.09 -16.35 -8.77
C LEU A 321 22.35 -15.93 -7.99
N ALA A 322 23.46 -16.65 -8.18
CA ALA A 322 24.74 -16.42 -7.51
C ALA A 322 25.36 -15.05 -7.78
N GLY A 323 24.96 -14.35 -8.86
CA GLY A 323 25.51 -13.02 -9.16
C GLY A 323 24.91 -11.89 -8.32
N LEU A 324 23.67 -12.02 -7.85
CA LEU A 324 22.91 -10.94 -7.21
C LEU A 324 23.52 -10.53 -5.86
N GLU A 325 24.05 -11.49 -5.11
CA GLU A 325 24.65 -11.27 -3.79
C GLU A 325 25.88 -10.35 -3.85
N SER A 326 26.59 -10.31 -4.98
CA SER A 326 27.78 -9.46 -5.18
C SER A 326 27.46 -8.03 -5.64
N LEU A 327 26.22 -7.77 -6.07
CA LEU A 327 25.86 -6.47 -6.62
C LEU A 327 25.72 -5.41 -5.52
N SER A 328 26.06 -4.16 -5.84
CA SER A 328 25.76 -3.01 -4.99
C SER A 328 24.25 -2.76 -4.94
N LEU A 329 23.80 -2.11 -3.88
CA LEU A 329 22.39 -1.76 -3.68
C LEU A 329 21.83 -0.86 -4.81
N GLU A 330 22.67 0.02 -5.38
CA GLU A 330 22.33 0.85 -6.55
C GLU A 330 22.08 0.02 -7.82
N ASN A 331 22.90 -1.02 -8.03
CA ASN A 331 22.72 -1.94 -9.14
C ASN A 331 21.46 -2.80 -8.94
N LEU A 332 21.17 -3.21 -7.71
CA LEU A 332 19.92 -3.91 -7.39
C LEU A 332 18.70 -3.04 -7.71
N PHE A 333 18.67 -1.77 -7.33
CA PHE A 333 17.58 -0.87 -7.70
C PHE A 333 17.45 -0.69 -9.21
N THR A 334 18.57 -0.60 -9.92
CA THR A 334 18.53 -0.55 -11.40
C THR A 334 17.91 -1.81 -12.01
N LEU A 335 18.07 -2.98 -11.37
CA LEU A 335 17.43 -4.21 -11.83
C LEU A 335 15.92 -4.27 -11.57
N LEU A 336 15.37 -3.44 -10.66
CA LEU A 336 13.93 -3.35 -10.41
C LEU A 336 13.16 -2.79 -11.62
N SER A 337 13.83 -2.01 -12.49
CA SER A 337 13.22 -1.49 -13.73
C SER A 337 13.11 -2.56 -14.83
N SER A 338 13.51 -3.81 -14.57
CA SER A 338 13.37 -4.89 -15.53
C SER A 338 11.89 -5.24 -15.79
N THR A 339 11.56 -5.47 -17.05
CA THR A 339 10.23 -5.97 -17.48
C THR A 339 9.98 -7.41 -17.04
N GLN A 340 11.04 -8.18 -16.76
CA GLN A 340 10.91 -9.57 -16.32
C GLN A 340 10.51 -9.64 -14.84
N GLU A 341 9.26 -10.01 -14.55
CA GLU A 341 8.77 -10.12 -13.17
C GLU A 341 9.59 -11.07 -12.30
N ARG A 342 10.05 -12.19 -12.87
CA ARG A 342 10.88 -13.16 -12.15
C ARG A 342 12.17 -12.52 -11.62
N ARG A 343 12.80 -11.66 -12.42
CA ARG A 343 14.03 -10.94 -12.03
C ARG A 343 13.76 -9.95 -10.91
N VAL A 344 12.68 -9.18 -11.03
CA VAL A 344 12.29 -8.23 -9.99
C VAL A 344 12.01 -8.93 -8.67
N ARG A 345 11.32 -10.09 -8.68
CA ARG A 345 11.11 -10.89 -7.45
C ARG A 345 12.43 -11.32 -6.81
N MET A 346 13.38 -11.83 -7.58
CA MET A 346 14.70 -12.23 -7.06
C MET A 346 15.48 -11.03 -6.47
N VAL A 347 15.36 -9.86 -7.09
CA VAL A 347 15.98 -8.63 -6.57
C VAL A 347 15.30 -8.17 -5.28
N CYS A 348 13.97 -8.23 -5.19
CA CYS A 348 13.24 -7.92 -3.96
C CYS A 348 13.64 -8.87 -2.83
N ASP A 349 13.70 -10.18 -3.09
CA ASP A 349 14.14 -11.17 -2.11
C ASP A 349 15.56 -10.87 -1.60
N GLU A 350 16.47 -10.48 -2.49
CA GLU A 350 17.83 -10.09 -2.12
C GLU A 350 17.88 -8.77 -1.32
N LEU A 351 17.05 -7.78 -1.66
CA LEU A 351 16.91 -6.55 -0.88
C LEU A 351 16.39 -6.84 0.54
N PHE A 352 15.41 -7.74 0.68
CA PHE A 352 14.91 -8.17 1.97
C PHE A 352 15.95 -8.93 2.79
N ARG A 353 16.73 -9.82 2.15
CA ARG A 353 17.87 -10.51 2.82
C ARG A 353 18.91 -9.54 3.36
N ARG A 354 19.10 -8.40 2.71
CA ARG A 354 20.01 -7.32 3.17
C ARG A 354 19.40 -6.42 4.23
N GLY A 355 18.18 -6.70 4.69
CA GLY A 355 17.49 -5.94 5.72
C GLY A 355 16.91 -4.62 5.21
N VAL A 356 16.69 -4.47 3.91
CA VAL A 356 15.95 -3.32 3.38
C VAL A 356 14.47 -3.48 3.76
N PRO A 357 13.87 -2.50 4.48
CA PRO A 357 12.46 -2.55 4.86
C PRO A 357 11.52 -2.69 3.67
N THR A 358 10.39 -3.36 3.88
CA THR A 358 9.35 -3.60 2.86
C THR A 358 8.86 -2.31 2.22
N GLU A 359 8.67 -1.27 3.03
CA GLU A 359 8.18 0.02 2.57
C GLU A 359 9.18 0.70 1.60
N ILE A 360 10.49 0.51 1.81
CA ILE A 360 11.51 1.03 0.87
C ILE A 360 11.45 0.27 -0.44
N VAL A 361 11.29 -1.06 -0.39
CA VAL A 361 11.26 -1.88 -1.60
C VAL A 361 10.01 -1.56 -2.43
N GLU A 362 8.85 -1.36 -1.80
CA GLU A 362 7.63 -0.92 -2.48
C GLU A 362 7.82 0.43 -3.17
N ILE A 363 8.33 1.43 -2.44
CA ILE A 363 8.64 2.75 -3.01
C ILE A 363 9.67 2.64 -4.15
N ALA A 364 10.68 1.78 -4.02
CA ALA A 364 11.67 1.57 -5.06
C ALA A 364 11.08 0.91 -6.32
N ILE A 365 10.11 0.00 -6.17
CA ILE A 365 9.38 -0.60 -7.28
C ILE A 365 8.55 0.47 -8.00
N ASP A 366 7.83 1.32 -7.25
CA ASP A 366 7.04 2.41 -7.81
C ASP A 366 7.92 3.43 -8.55
N MET A 367 9.08 3.76 -7.99
CA MET A 367 10.11 4.56 -8.68
C MET A 367 10.68 3.90 -9.93
N ALA A 368 10.83 2.56 -9.93
CA ALA A 368 11.43 1.83 -11.04
C ALA A 368 10.48 1.65 -12.24
N ARG A 369 9.19 1.48 -11.96
CA ARG A 369 8.19 1.04 -12.94
C ARG A 369 7.08 2.06 -13.19
N GLY A 370 6.91 3.02 -12.29
CA GLY A 370 5.95 4.09 -12.44
C GLY A 370 6.25 5.00 -13.63
N ASP A 371 5.21 5.68 -14.11
CA ASP A 371 5.38 6.81 -15.03
C ASP A 371 6.05 8.00 -14.31
N SER A 372 6.41 9.05 -15.05
CA SER A 372 7.11 10.22 -14.48
C SER A 372 6.39 10.81 -13.27
N ASN A 373 5.05 10.84 -13.27
CA ASN A 373 4.26 11.37 -12.16
C ASN A 373 4.32 10.46 -10.94
N THR A 374 4.12 9.15 -11.13
CA THR A 374 4.24 8.14 -10.07
C THR A 374 5.65 8.14 -9.46
N GLN A 375 6.68 8.29 -10.29
CA GLN A 375 8.07 8.41 -9.82
C GLN A 375 8.28 9.66 -8.96
N LEU A 376 7.71 10.81 -9.36
CA LEU A 376 7.78 12.05 -8.59
C LEU A 376 7.07 11.91 -7.24
N GLU A 377 5.87 11.32 -7.21
CA GLU A 377 5.12 11.06 -5.99
C GLU A 377 5.86 10.10 -5.04
N ALA A 378 6.39 8.99 -5.57
CA ALA A 378 7.17 8.03 -4.80
C ALA A 378 8.44 8.66 -4.19
N MET A 379 9.10 9.59 -4.90
CA MET A 379 10.24 10.35 -4.35
C MET A 379 9.84 11.26 -3.20
N GLU A 380 8.69 11.92 -3.30
CA GLU A 380 8.19 12.73 -2.19
C GLU A 380 7.80 11.87 -0.99
N GLN A 381 7.18 10.71 -1.23
CA GLN A 381 6.85 9.75 -0.19
C GLN A 381 8.10 9.24 0.52
N ALA A 382 9.17 8.92 -0.23
CA ALA A 382 10.45 8.49 0.32
C ALA A 382 11.05 9.53 1.28
N VAL A 383 10.96 10.82 0.94
CA VAL A 383 11.49 11.92 1.77
C VAL A 383 10.61 12.18 3.00
N ARG A 384 9.28 12.02 2.88
CA ARG A 384 8.34 12.23 3.99
C ARG A 384 8.37 11.08 5.01
N GLY A 385 8.68 9.86 4.57
CA GLY A 385 8.74 8.66 5.41
C GLY A 385 9.92 8.65 6.38
N ARG A 386 9.74 9.13 7.61
CA ARG A 386 10.66 8.84 8.74
C ARG A 386 10.36 7.41 9.19
N PRO A 387 11.27 6.42 9.05
CA PRO A 387 12.69 6.51 9.40
C PRO A 387 13.68 6.14 8.26
N ILE A 388 13.24 6.19 7.01
CA ILE A 388 13.99 5.67 5.88
C ILE A 388 15.11 6.65 5.50
N ASN A 389 16.29 6.15 5.13
CA ASN A 389 17.30 6.97 4.46
C ASN A 389 16.97 7.03 2.95
N PRO A 390 16.47 8.17 2.43
CA PRO A 390 16.08 8.26 1.02
C PRO A 390 17.27 8.54 0.10
N VAL A 391 18.46 8.84 0.63
CA VAL A 391 19.63 9.26 -0.17
C VAL A 391 19.99 8.25 -1.26
N PRO A 392 20.06 6.92 -1.01
CA PRO A 392 20.39 5.96 -2.06
C PRO A 392 19.36 5.92 -3.19
N LEU A 393 18.07 5.99 -2.85
CA LEU A 393 16.98 6.01 -3.84
C LEU A 393 17.00 7.28 -4.68
N LEU A 394 17.14 8.45 -4.03
CA LEU A 394 17.21 9.72 -4.74
C LEU A 394 18.48 9.83 -5.60
N ALA A 395 19.62 9.30 -5.15
CA ALA A 395 20.85 9.26 -5.93
C ALA A 395 20.74 8.36 -7.17
N TRP A 396 19.95 7.29 -7.07
CA TRP A 396 19.60 6.45 -8.21
C TRP A 396 18.63 7.17 -9.17
N MET A 397 17.56 7.80 -8.66
CA MET A 397 16.62 8.58 -9.49
C MET A 397 17.24 9.82 -10.14
N ALA A 398 18.29 10.38 -9.55
CA ALA A 398 19.10 11.45 -10.15
C ALA A 398 19.82 11.01 -11.45
N GLN A 399 19.88 9.70 -11.73
CA GLN A 399 20.41 9.11 -12.96
C GLN A 399 19.31 8.63 -13.92
N SER A 400 18.03 8.92 -13.63
CA SER A 400 16.91 8.54 -14.50
C SER A 400 17.05 9.13 -15.91
N HIS A 401 16.49 8.45 -16.91
CA HIS A 401 16.46 8.98 -18.28
C HIS A 401 15.54 10.20 -18.39
N ASP A 402 14.52 10.28 -17.53
CA ASP A 402 13.61 11.41 -17.49
C ASP A 402 14.27 12.62 -16.80
N ARG A 403 14.36 13.71 -17.55
CA ARG A 403 14.92 14.98 -17.09
C ARG A 403 14.15 15.57 -15.90
N THR A 404 12.82 15.46 -15.86
CA THR A 404 11.99 16.02 -14.79
C THR A 404 12.24 15.30 -13.47
N VAL A 405 12.32 13.97 -13.52
CA VAL A 405 12.61 13.10 -12.38
C VAL A 405 14.02 13.34 -11.87
N ARG A 406 15.02 13.43 -12.75
CA ARG A 406 16.40 13.80 -12.36
C ARG A 406 16.46 15.16 -11.68
N HIS A 407 15.80 16.16 -12.26
CA HIS A 407 15.76 17.51 -11.69
C HIS A 407 15.18 17.50 -10.28
N ARG A 408 14.04 16.81 -10.08
CA ARG A 408 13.41 16.70 -8.78
C ARG A 408 14.28 15.95 -7.78
N ALA A 409 14.88 14.83 -8.17
CA ALA A 409 15.77 14.05 -7.32
C ALA A 409 16.97 14.87 -6.81
N ILE A 410 17.63 15.62 -7.70
CA ILE A 410 18.75 16.50 -7.33
C ILE A 410 18.29 17.63 -6.40
N THR A 411 17.13 18.22 -6.67
CA THR A 411 16.55 19.26 -5.80
C THR A 411 16.28 18.72 -4.39
N LEU A 412 15.69 17.52 -4.29
CA LEU A 412 15.42 16.85 -3.03
C LEU A 412 16.72 16.51 -2.29
N LEU A 413 17.72 15.95 -2.98
CA LEU A 413 19.06 15.70 -2.40
C LEU A 413 19.72 16.99 -1.89
N GLY A 414 19.60 18.09 -2.62
CA GLY A 414 20.16 19.38 -2.23
C GLY A 414 19.48 20.02 -1.02
N ALA A 415 18.20 19.71 -0.80
CA ALA A 415 17.45 20.17 0.36
C ALA A 415 17.77 19.38 1.64
N MET A 416 18.36 18.18 1.50
CA MET A 416 18.76 17.35 2.63
C MET A 416 20.05 17.90 3.27
N GLN A 417 20.05 18.04 4.59
CA GLN A 417 21.24 18.46 5.36
C GLN A 417 22.20 17.30 5.65
N ASP A 418 22.12 16.21 4.88
CA ASP A 418 22.90 15.00 5.07
C ASP A 418 24.25 15.12 4.33
N ARG A 419 25.34 14.76 5.03
CA ARG A 419 26.69 14.69 4.46
C ARG A 419 26.74 13.70 3.29
N ASP A 420 26.02 12.58 3.38
CA ASP A 420 26.03 11.56 2.34
C ASP A 420 25.33 12.06 1.07
N ALA A 421 24.25 12.83 1.21
CA ALA A 421 23.58 13.49 0.08
C ALA A 421 24.53 14.45 -0.64
N HIS A 422 25.31 15.24 0.10
CA HIS A 422 26.33 16.13 -0.46
C HIS A 422 27.45 15.39 -1.19
N LEU A 423 27.91 14.25 -0.65
CA LEU A 423 28.91 13.41 -1.31
C LEU A 423 28.36 12.82 -2.63
N LYS A 424 27.11 12.36 -2.63
CA LYS A 424 26.44 11.88 -3.84
C LYS A 424 26.29 12.99 -4.89
N LEU A 425 25.84 14.18 -4.50
CA LEU A 425 25.75 15.33 -5.41
C LEU A 425 27.11 15.70 -6.03
N ARG A 426 28.20 15.68 -5.27
CA ARG A 426 29.56 15.88 -5.82
C ARG A 426 29.94 14.81 -6.83
N SER A 427 29.62 13.55 -6.55
CA SER A 427 29.88 12.46 -7.50
C SER A 427 29.05 12.59 -8.78
N LEU A 428 27.78 13.01 -8.66
CA LEU A 428 26.88 13.26 -9.79
C LEU A 428 27.38 14.43 -10.64
N PHE A 429 27.84 15.52 -10.02
CA PHE A 429 28.40 16.67 -10.73
C PHE A 429 29.56 16.29 -11.67
N GLN A 430 30.42 15.36 -11.25
CA GLN A 430 31.57 14.92 -12.05
C GLN A 430 31.17 14.05 -13.24
N ARG A 431 30.00 13.39 -13.18
CA ARG A 431 29.53 12.43 -14.19
C ARG A 431 28.47 13.00 -15.12
N GLU A 432 27.74 14.02 -14.70
CA GLU A 432 26.59 14.56 -15.42
C GLU A 432 27.04 15.31 -16.69
N PRO A 433 26.61 14.87 -17.90
CA PRO A 433 26.96 15.55 -19.14
C PRO A 433 26.14 16.82 -19.40
N ASP A 434 24.94 16.94 -18.82
CA ASP A 434 24.06 18.09 -19.03
C ASP A 434 24.53 19.32 -18.21
N LYS A 435 24.94 20.37 -18.92
CA LYS A 435 25.38 21.64 -18.31
C LYS A 435 24.32 22.30 -17.43
N GLN A 436 23.03 22.16 -17.76
CA GLN A 436 21.96 22.76 -16.98
C GLN A 436 21.79 22.01 -15.65
N LEU A 437 21.84 20.68 -15.67
CA LEU A 437 21.83 19.88 -14.44
C LEU A 437 23.09 20.09 -13.61
N GLN A 438 24.28 20.23 -14.23
CA GLN A 438 25.51 20.59 -13.52
C GLN A 438 25.37 21.92 -12.76
N GLN A 439 24.83 22.97 -13.40
CA GLN A 439 24.59 24.25 -12.74
C GLN A 439 23.63 24.12 -11.56
N MET A 440 22.57 23.33 -11.69
CA MET A 440 21.64 23.06 -10.59
C MET A 440 22.29 22.26 -9.46
N ILE A 441 23.09 21.23 -9.77
CA ILE A 441 23.85 20.48 -8.76
C ILE A 441 24.82 21.43 -8.02
N GLN A 442 25.48 22.34 -8.74
CA GLN A 442 26.35 23.34 -8.15
C GLN A 442 25.58 24.28 -7.20
N GLN A 443 24.39 24.75 -7.60
CA GLN A 443 23.53 25.56 -6.76
C GLN A 443 23.07 24.80 -5.51
N ALA A 444 22.67 23.54 -5.65
CA ALA A 444 22.30 22.67 -4.53
C ALA A 444 23.46 22.48 -3.54
N LEU A 445 24.68 22.25 -4.05
CA LEU A 445 25.88 22.12 -3.22
C LEU A 445 26.21 23.41 -2.46
N VAL A 446 26.04 24.58 -3.07
CA VAL A 446 26.24 25.88 -2.42
C VAL A 446 25.18 26.11 -1.34
N ALA A 447 23.89 25.87 -1.67
CA ALA A 447 22.78 26.08 -0.76
C ALA A 447 22.90 25.24 0.52
N GLY A 448 23.26 23.95 0.39
CA GLY A 448 23.44 23.08 1.56
C GLY A 448 24.59 23.50 2.47
N THR A 449 25.65 24.13 1.95
CA THR A 449 26.77 24.64 2.79
C THR A 449 26.44 25.92 3.54
N GLY A 450 25.53 26.75 3.01
CA GLY A 450 25.17 28.04 3.60
C GLY A 450 24.30 27.92 4.87
N SER A 451 23.49 26.87 4.96
CA SER A 451 22.55 26.67 6.07
C SER A 451 23.24 26.50 7.44
N HIS A 452 24.49 26.04 7.46
CA HIS A 452 25.18 25.72 8.72
C HIS A 452 25.85 26.92 9.42
N ARG A 453 25.95 28.09 8.78
CA ARG A 453 26.69 29.26 9.33
C ARG A 453 25.84 30.22 10.19
N GLY A 454 24.53 30.00 10.32
CA GLY A 454 23.63 30.98 10.96
C GLY A 454 23.09 30.64 12.35
N SER A 455 23.39 29.46 12.90
CA SER A 455 22.82 29.00 14.18
C SER A 455 23.92 28.64 15.17
N VAL A 456 24.66 29.66 15.62
CA VAL A 456 25.39 29.60 16.88
C VAL A 456 24.55 30.37 17.90
N PRO A 457 23.95 29.71 18.90
CA PRO A 457 23.29 30.40 20.01
C PRO A 457 24.27 31.16 20.91
#